data_AF-A0A5C3LEN0-F1
#
_entry.id   AF-A0A5C3LEN0-F1
#
_cell.length_a   1.000
_cell.length_b   1.000
_cell.length_c   1.000
_cell.angle_alpha   90.00
_cell.angle_beta   90.00
_cell.angle_gamma   90.00
#
_symmetry.space_group_name_H-M   'P 1'
#
loop_
_entity.id
_entity.type
_entity.pdbx_description
1 polymer ?
#
loop_
_entity_poly.entity_id
_entity_poly.type
_entity_poly.pdbx_seq_one_letter_code
_entity_poly.pdbx_strand_id
1 'polypeptide(L)'
;WADSLQDLTLSLDDQHSSLAASDHVFALPESFFLSFERLHFLELLDIEKWSINNLSSSLPRVAKGWPKIRALHLPLEHRPGIGLDVLRAIADSCAELRSLKVGVDLSSLPPLFEECGASFALRHGLNMLSVNSFCGISHGKKGILLIARYLNILFPYLKMDLAPTTNFKETAELWKEVYELVQAFQLVREDERNRD
;
A
#
# COMPACT_ATOMS: atom_id res chain seq x y z
N TRP A 1 21.66 0.96 -17.79
CA TRP A 1 21.11 -0.04 -16.85
C TRP A 1 19.83 0.48 -16.23
N ALA A 2 19.82 1.64 -15.57
CA ALA A 2 18.58 2.24 -15.02
C ALA A 2 17.52 2.57 -16.08
N ASP A 3 17.92 3.02 -17.27
CA ASP A 3 16.99 3.52 -18.31
C ASP A 3 16.21 2.44 -19.07
N SER A 4 16.36 1.17 -18.69
CA SER A 4 15.63 0.05 -19.33
C SER A 4 15.12 -0.97 -18.32
N LEU A 5 15.32 -0.77 -17.02
CA LEU A 5 14.91 -1.71 -16.00
C LEU A 5 13.39 -1.60 -15.81
N GLN A 6 12.67 -2.68 -16.14
CA GLN A 6 11.22 -2.76 -15.99
C GLN A 6 10.83 -3.51 -14.71
N ASP A 7 11.57 -4.56 -14.36
CA ASP A 7 11.26 -5.39 -13.21
C ASP A 7 12.45 -5.44 -12.26
N LEU A 8 12.20 -5.19 -10.98
CA LEU A 8 13.19 -5.32 -9.92
C LEU A 8 12.61 -6.11 -8.76
N THR A 9 13.19 -7.29 -8.50
CA THR A 9 12.88 -8.09 -7.31
C THR A 9 14.09 -8.14 -6.40
N LEU A 10 13.90 -7.77 -5.14
CA LEU A 10 14.87 -7.83 -4.07
C LEU A 10 14.33 -8.78 -3.01
N SER A 11 14.83 -10.01 -3.04
CA SER A 11 14.49 -11.02 -2.04
C SER A 11 15.76 -11.53 -1.38
N LEU A 12 15.70 -11.75 -0.08
CA LEU A 12 16.78 -12.39 0.65
C LEU A 12 16.56 -13.91 0.60
N ASP A 13 17.47 -14.59 -0.09
CA ASP A 13 17.42 -16.05 -0.23
C ASP A 13 18.02 -16.69 1.02
N ASP A 14 17.16 -17.34 1.80
CA ASP A 14 17.50 -17.85 3.12
C ASP A 14 17.76 -19.36 3.02
N GLN A 15 18.68 -19.77 2.13
CA GLN A 15 18.96 -21.19 1.87
C GLN A 15 19.64 -21.92 3.06
N HIS A 16 19.93 -21.25 4.17
CA HIS A 16 20.67 -21.82 5.30
C HIS A 16 20.01 -21.69 6.69
N SER A 17 18.79 -21.18 6.80
CA SER A 17 18.11 -21.00 8.09
C SER A 17 17.40 -22.28 8.58
N SER A 18 18.17 -23.36 8.82
CA SER A 18 17.65 -24.58 9.48
C SER A 18 17.99 -24.66 10.98
N LEU A 19 18.59 -23.64 11.58
CA LEU A 19 18.98 -23.65 12.99
C LEU A 19 18.72 -22.27 13.60
N ALA A 20 17.65 -22.20 14.39
CA ALA A 20 17.14 -21.03 15.11
C ALA A 20 16.65 -19.87 14.23
N ALA A 21 15.33 -19.64 14.28
CA ALA A 21 14.68 -18.41 13.86
C ALA A 21 15.31 -17.23 14.61
N SER A 22 16.37 -16.67 14.04
CA SER A 22 16.89 -15.38 14.46
C SER A 22 16.12 -14.34 13.65
N ASP A 23 15.46 -13.42 14.35
CA ASP A 23 14.77 -12.24 13.83
C ASP A 23 15.78 -11.24 13.17
N HIS A 24 16.73 -11.74 12.39
CA HIS A 24 17.70 -10.92 11.68
C HIS A 24 17.03 -10.34 10.45
N VAL A 25 16.31 -9.26 10.69
CA VAL A 25 15.76 -8.43 9.64
C VAL A 25 16.90 -7.64 9.00
N PHE A 26 17.17 -7.89 7.73
CA PHE A 26 18.11 -7.07 6.97
C PHE A 26 17.48 -5.72 6.70
N ALA A 27 18.15 -4.64 7.09
CA ALA A 27 17.71 -3.29 6.80
C ALA A 27 18.28 -2.84 5.45
N LEU A 28 17.38 -2.55 4.52
CA LEU A 28 17.70 -1.86 3.28
C LEU A 28 18.01 -0.40 3.62
N PRO A 29 19.24 0.10 3.36
CA PRO A 29 19.59 1.48 3.63
C PRO A 29 18.68 2.43 2.84
N GLU A 30 18.22 3.51 3.47
CA GLU A 30 17.37 4.51 2.81
C GLU A 30 18.03 5.07 1.55
N SER A 31 19.35 5.28 1.56
CA SER A 31 20.11 5.73 0.39
C SER A 31 20.01 4.77 -0.80
N PHE A 32 19.91 3.47 -0.55
CA PHE A 32 19.71 2.47 -1.59
C PHE A 32 18.29 2.55 -2.14
N PHE A 33 17.28 2.65 -1.27
CA PHE A 33 15.89 2.84 -1.69
C PHE A 33 15.69 4.13 -2.50
N LEU A 34 16.32 5.23 -2.09
CA LEU A 34 16.31 6.51 -2.79
C LEU A 34 16.94 6.42 -4.20
N SER A 35 17.86 5.48 -4.43
CA SER A 35 18.46 5.30 -5.76
C SER A 35 17.43 4.85 -6.81
N PHE A 36 16.29 4.29 -6.39
CA PHE A 36 15.23 3.85 -7.28
C PHE A 36 14.44 5.02 -7.89
N GLU A 37 14.61 6.25 -7.40
CA GLU A 37 13.95 7.47 -7.92
C GLU A 37 14.20 7.67 -9.43
N ARG A 38 15.29 7.08 -9.96
CA ARG A 38 15.69 7.20 -11.37
C ARG A 38 15.17 6.09 -12.28
N LEU A 39 14.43 5.11 -11.74
CA LEU A 39 13.95 3.96 -12.49
C LEU A 39 12.62 4.29 -13.20
N HIS A 40 12.68 5.18 -14.19
CA HIS A 40 11.49 5.72 -14.89
C HIS A 40 10.69 4.71 -15.71
N PHE A 41 11.30 3.56 -16.01
CA PHE A 41 10.68 2.47 -16.78
C PHE A 41 10.20 1.32 -15.90
N LEU A 42 10.34 1.44 -14.57
CA LEU A 42 9.96 0.39 -13.64
C LEU A 42 8.44 0.15 -13.71
N GLU A 43 8.06 -1.07 -14.06
CA GLU A 43 6.70 -1.59 -14.05
C GLU A 43 6.44 -2.45 -12.80
N LEU A 44 7.47 -3.15 -12.30
CA LEU A 44 7.39 -4.00 -11.11
C LEU A 44 8.53 -3.71 -10.15
N LEU A 45 8.18 -3.40 -8.90
CA LEU A 45 9.09 -3.41 -7.77
C LEU A 45 8.58 -4.40 -6.73
N ASP A 46 9.38 -5.41 -6.41
CA ASP A 46 9.06 -6.38 -5.36
C ASP A 46 10.22 -6.49 -4.37
N ILE A 47 9.96 -6.14 -3.11
CA ILE A 47 10.92 -6.16 -2.03
C ILE A 47 10.36 -7.04 -0.91
N GLU A 48 11.00 -8.18 -0.69
CA GLU A 48 10.57 -9.17 0.29
C GLU A 48 11.65 -9.45 1.33
N LYS A 49 11.25 -9.64 2.58
CA LYS A 49 12.15 -9.97 3.72
C LYS A 49 13.23 -8.92 4.02
N TRP A 50 12.99 -7.68 3.61
CA TRP A 50 13.81 -6.52 3.97
C TRP A 50 13.02 -5.59 4.88
N SER A 51 13.64 -4.94 5.87
CA SER A 51 13.08 -3.70 6.44
C SER A 51 13.57 -2.51 5.64
N ILE A 52 12.72 -1.51 5.43
CA ILE A 52 13.11 -0.27 4.76
C ILE A 52 13.00 0.85 5.78
N ASN A 53 14.15 1.35 6.22
CA ASN A 53 14.18 2.48 7.15
C ASN A 53 13.61 3.73 6.47
N ASN A 54 12.86 4.53 7.22
CA ASN A 54 12.28 5.79 6.74
C ASN A 54 11.38 5.62 5.49
N LEU A 55 10.76 4.44 5.32
CA LEU A 55 9.90 4.15 4.17
C LEU A 55 8.82 5.22 3.97
N SER A 56 8.12 5.61 5.03
CA SER A 56 7.02 6.58 4.96
C SER A 56 7.46 7.97 4.47
N SER A 57 8.67 8.41 4.83
CA SER A 57 9.20 9.71 4.35
C SER A 57 9.82 9.63 2.96
N SER A 58 10.43 8.50 2.61
CA SER A 58 11.12 8.34 1.33
C SER A 58 10.20 7.93 0.19
N LEU A 59 9.22 7.06 0.43
CA LEU A 59 8.35 6.51 -0.62
C LEU A 59 7.60 7.56 -1.45
N PRO A 60 7.01 8.64 -0.88
CA PRO A 60 6.38 9.69 -1.67
C PRO A 60 7.32 10.35 -2.68
N ARG A 61 8.60 10.49 -2.33
CA ARG A 61 9.61 11.07 -3.21
C ARG A 61 9.97 10.09 -4.32
N VAL A 62 10.25 8.84 -3.96
CA VAL A 62 10.68 7.82 -4.92
C VAL A 62 9.56 7.47 -5.91
N ALA A 63 8.30 7.40 -5.44
CA ALA A 63 7.12 7.09 -6.25
C ALA A 63 6.94 8.05 -7.43
N LYS A 64 7.32 9.34 -7.30
CA LYS A 64 7.28 10.31 -8.41
C LYS A 64 8.19 9.91 -9.58
N GLY A 65 9.22 9.11 -9.30
CA GLY A 65 10.14 8.58 -10.29
C GLY A 65 9.57 7.41 -11.09
N TRP A 66 8.41 6.86 -10.72
CA TRP A 66 7.87 5.60 -11.24
C TRP A 66 6.52 5.76 -11.97
N PRO A 67 6.45 6.56 -13.06
CA PRO A 67 5.19 6.83 -13.73
C PRO A 67 4.54 5.60 -14.36
N LYS A 68 5.29 4.52 -14.59
CA LYS A 68 4.85 3.29 -15.25
C LYS A 68 4.62 2.11 -14.30
N ILE A 69 4.77 2.31 -12.98
CA ILE A 69 4.69 1.19 -12.04
C ILE A 69 3.27 0.62 -12.01
N ARG A 70 3.18 -0.71 -12.14
CA ARG A 70 1.95 -1.50 -12.15
C ARG A 70 1.84 -2.39 -10.92
N ALA A 71 2.98 -2.87 -10.42
CA ALA A 71 3.05 -3.64 -9.19
C ALA A 71 4.11 -3.04 -8.25
N LEU A 72 3.68 -2.65 -7.05
CA LEU A 72 4.55 -2.18 -5.98
C LEU A 72 4.34 -3.08 -4.77
N HIS A 73 5.29 -3.97 -4.53
CA HIS A 73 5.28 -4.91 -3.42
C HIS A 73 6.39 -4.57 -2.46
N LEU A 74 5.97 -4.14 -1.27
CA LEU A 74 6.82 -3.73 -0.18
C LEU A 74 6.62 -4.69 1.00
N PRO A 75 7.61 -4.78 1.90
CA PRO A 75 7.58 -5.69 3.02
C PRO A 75 6.35 -5.49 3.93
N LEU A 76 5.61 -6.57 4.20
CA LEU A 76 4.41 -6.57 5.06
C LEU A 76 4.71 -6.78 6.55
N GLU A 77 5.89 -7.28 6.88
CA GLU A 77 6.18 -7.85 8.21
C GLU A 77 6.95 -6.89 9.11
N HIS A 78 7.41 -5.76 8.58
CA HIS A 78 8.31 -4.86 9.29
C HIS A 78 7.68 -3.49 9.58
N ARG A 79 7.84 -3.05 10.83
CA ARG A 79 7.41 -1.74 11.30
C ARG A 79 8.50 -0.68 11.08
N PRO A 80 8.13 0.61 10.92
CA PRO A 80 6.75 1.11 10.76
C PRO A 80 6.23 0.91 9.33
N GLY A 81 4.92 0.66 9.21
CA GLY A 81 4.23 0.72 7.91
C GLY A 81 4.04 2.15 7.43
N ILE A 82 3.36 2.31 6.29
CA ILE A 82 3.07 3.63 5.70
C ILE A 82 1.72 4.18 6.15
N GLY A 83 1.61 5.50 6.30
CA GLY A 83 0.35 6.17 6.59
C GLY A 83 -0.57 6.30 5.37
N LEU A 84 -1.82 6.69 5.63
CA LEU A 84 -2.81 6.94 4.57
C LEU A 84 -2.45 8.17 3.68
N ASP A 85 -1.67 9.11 4.22
CA ASP A 85 -1.09 10.23 3.47
C ASP A 85 -0.09 9.75 2.42
N VAL A 86 0.76 8.77 2.76
CA VAL A 86 1.69 8.14 1.83
C VAL A 86 0.95 7.36 0.75
N LEU A 87 -0.13 6.64 1.10
CA LEU A 87 -0.98 5.96 0.11
C LEU A 87 -1.57 6.93 -0.91
N ARG A 88 -1.95 8.14 -0.48
CA ARG A 88 -2.39 9.19 -1.41
C ARG A 88 -1.25 9.62 -2.32
N ALA A 89 -0.06 9.87 -1.78
CA ALA A 89 1.09 10.25 -2.61
C ALA A 89 1.42 9.17 -3.67
N ILE A 90 1.25 7.89 -3.35
CA ILE A 90 1.36 6.78 -4.31
C ILE A 90 0.26 6.87 -5.36
N ALA A 91 -1.00 7.05 -4.95
CA ALA A 91 -2.12 7.18 -5.89
C ALA A 91 -1.92 8.35 -6.88
N ASP A 92 -1.37 9.47 -6.39
CA ASP A 92 -1.10 10.65 -7.21
C ASP A 92 0.08 10.45 -8.16
N SER A 93 1.10 9.70 -7.74
CA SER A 93 2.35 9.54 -8.50
C SER A 93 2.33 8.34 -9.47
N CYS A 94 1.55 7.32 -9.13
CA CYS A 94 1.59 6.00 -9.77
C CYS A 94 0.25 5.64 -10.41
N ALA A 95 -0.22 6.44 -11.36
CA ALA A 95 -1.56 6.29 -11.96
C ALA A 95 -1.82 4.93 -12.66
N GLU A 96 -0.76 4.24 -13.12
CA GLU A 96 -0.85 2.91 -13.74
C GLU A 96 -0.88 1.76 -12.73
N LEU A 97 -0.72 2.03 -11.43
CA LEU A 97 -0.60 1.02 -10.39
C LEU A 97 -1.86 0.16 -10.32
N ARG A 98 -1.68 -1.17 -10.39
CA ARG A 98 -2.74 -2.19 -10.35
C ARG A 98 -2.68 -3.02 -9.07
N SER A 99 -1.48 -3.33 -8.61
CA SER A 99 -1.24 -4.16 -7.42
C SER A 99 -0.33 -3.43 -6.43
N LEU A 100 -0.77 -3.37 -5.17
CA LEU A 100 -0.03 -2.78 -4.06
C LEU A 100 0.01 -3.77 -2.90
N LYS A 101 1.22 -4.11 -2.44
CA LYS A 101 1.43 -4.90 -1.22
C LYS A 101 2.24 -4.02 -0.26
N VAL A 102 1.69 -3.65 0.89
CA VAL A 102 2.37 -2.77 1.84
C VAL A 102 1.79 -2.88 3.24
N GLY A 103 2.64 -2.78 4.26
CA GLY A 103 2.18 -2.62 5.63
C GLY A 103 1.69 -1.19 5.87
N VAL A 104 0.51 -1.04 6.49
CA VAL A 104 -0.12 0.25 6.73
C VAL A 104 -0.12 0.56 8.22
N ASP A 105 0.28 1.78 8.57
CA ASP A 105 0.12 2.32 9.91
C ASP A 105 -1.17 3.14 9.99
N LEU A 106 -2.08 2.70 10.86
CA LEU A 106 -3.40 3.30 11.10
C LEU A 106 -3.43 4.12 12.40
N SER A 107 -2.26 4.40 12.99
CA SER A 107 -2.11 5.24 14.19
C SER A 107 -2.67 6.65 13.99
N SER A 108 -2.52 7.20 12.78
CA SER A 108 -3.02 8.53 12.41
C SER A 108 -3.91 8.45 11.17
N LEU A 109 -5.03 9.15 11.21
CA LEU A 109 -5.94 9.29 10.08
C LEU A 109 -5.89 10.73 9.57
N PRO A 110 -5.51 10.95 8.29
CA PRO A 110 -5.55 12.29 7.71
C PRO A 110 -7.00 12.79 7.65
N PRO A 111 -7.23 14.10 7.78
CA PRO A 111 -8.55 14.68 7.59
C PRO A 111 -9.06 14.41 6.17
N LEU A 112 -10.33 13.98 6.09
CA LEU A 112 -11.06 13.85 4.83
C LEU A 112 -11.70 15.20 4.49
N PHE A 113 -11.07 15.99 3.62
CA PHE A 113 -11.68 17.19 3.05
C PHE A 113 -12.50 16.83 1.80
N GLU A 114 -13.57 17.57 1.51
CA GLU A 114 -14.44 17.33 0.33
C GLU A 114 -13.65 17.37 -0.99
N GLU A 115 -12.58 18.15 -1.04
CA GLU A 115 -11.67 18.29 -2.19
C GLU A 115 -10.74 17.07 -2.39
N CYS A 116 -10.62 16.16 -1.41
CA CYS A 116 -9.71 15.01 -1.47
C CYS A 116 -10.04 14.00 -2.58
N GLY A 117 -11.17 14.14 -3.29
CA GLY A 117 -11.63 13.19 -4.30
C GLY A 117 -11.95 13.77 -5.68
N ALA A 118 -11.67 15.06 -5.95
CA ALA A 118 -12.23 15.69 -7.16
C ALA A 118 -11.42 15.44 -8.46
N SER A 119 -10.09 15.35 -8.40
CA SER A 119 -9.26 15.33 -9.63
C SER A 119 -8.74 13.95 -10.07
N PHE A 120 -8.51 13.01 -9.15
CA PHE A 120 -7.84 11.72 -9.46
C PHE A 120 -8.60 10.45 -9.01
N ALA A 121 -9.45 10.58 -7.99
CA ALA A 121 -10.14 9.50 -7.28
C ALA A 121 -11.12 8.64 -8.10
N LEU A 122 -11.49 9.06 -9.31
CA LEU A 122 -12.46 8.32 -10.13
C LEU A 122 -11.82 7.41 -11.19
N ARG A 123 -10.49 7.46 -11.36
CA ARG A 123 -9.81 6.76 -12.48
C ARG A 123 -8.63 5.89 -12.07
N HIS A 124 -8.22 5.91 -10.81
CA HIS A 124 -7.05 5.16 -10.38
C HIS A 124 -7.23 3.66 -10.62
N GLY A 125 -6.22 3.02 -11.21
CA GLY A 125 -6.30 1.65 -11.73
C GLY A 125 -6.13 0.53 -10.70
N LEU A 126 -5.79 0.87 -9.46
CA LEU A 126 -5.49 -0.08 -8.38
C LEU A 126 -6.70 -0.99 -8.13
N ASN A 127 -6.49 -2.28 -8.30
CA ASN A 127 -7.52 -3.30 -8.15
C ASN A 127 -7.13 -4.41 -7.18
N MET A 128 -5.88 -4.44 -6.71
CA MET A 128 -5.40 -5.41 -5.73
C MET A 128 -4.60 -4.69 -4.65
N LEU A 129 -5.07 -4.80 -3.42
CA LEU A 129 -4.38 -4.31 -2.23
C LEU A 129 -4.17 -5.45 -1.24
N SER A 130 -2.90 -5.77 -0.96
CA SER A 130 -2.47 -6.70 0.08
C SER A 130 -1.86 -5.94 1.23
N VAL A 131 -2.48 -6.03 2.41
CA VAL A 131 -2.15 -5.17 3.56
C VAL A 131 -1.93 -5.97 4.83
N ASN A 132 -1.05 -5.42 5.65
CA ASN A 132 -0.91 -5.79 7.06
C ASN A 132 -1.03 -4.52 7.90
N SER A 133 -1.53 -4.62 9.14
CA SER A 133 -1.57 -3.48 10.06
C SER A 133 -0.62 -3.69 11.23
N PHE A 134 0.03 -2.62 11.64
CA PHE A 134 1.01 -2.65 12.73
C PHE A 134 0.52 -1.97 14.00
N CYS A 135 -0.51 -1.13 13.93
CA CYS A 135 -1.03 -0.44 15.11
C CYS A 135 -2.52 -0.75 15.25
N GLY A 136 -2.90 -1.21 16.45
CA GLY A 136 -4.29 -1.43 16.81
C GLY A 136 -5.05 -0.11 16.69
N ILE A 137 -6.11 -0.11 15.89
CA ILE A 137 -6.96 1.07 15.74
C ILE A 137 -7.62 1.36 17.09
N SER A 138 -7.18 2.42 17.77
CA SER A 138 -7.88 2.99 18.92
C SER A 138 -9.14 3.77 18.51
N HIS A 139 -9.39 3.92 17.21
CA HIS A 139 -10.41 4.81 16.64
C HIS A 139 -11.82 4.19 16.55
N GLY A 140 -12.00 2.94 16.98
CA GLY A 140 -13.28 2.22 16.98
C GLY A 140 -13.97 2.20 15.60
N LYS A 141 -15.29 2.02 15.58
CA LYS A 141 -16.09 1.92 14.35
C LYS A 141 -15.99 3.15 13.44
N LYS A 142 -15.82 4.35 14.02
CA LYS A 142 -15.67 5.59 13.26
C LYS A 142 -14.36 5.60 12.46
N GLY A 143 -13.28 5.09 13.04
CA GLY A 143 -12.00 4.96 12.33
C GLY A 143 -12.09 4.03 11.13
N ILE A 144 -12.71 2.86 11.31
CA ILE A 144 -12.92 1.87 10.24
C ILE A 144 -13.69 2.50 9.06
N LEU A 145 -14.77 3.23 9.35
CA LEU A 145 -15.54 3.94 8.33
C LEU A 145 -14.71 4.99 7.59
N LEU A 146 -13.89 5.77 8.31
CA LEU A 146 -13.02 6.78 7.72
C LEU A 146 -11.97 6.16 6.80
N ILE A 147 -11.36 5.05 7.22
CA ILE A 147 -10.39 4.31 6.40
C ILE A 147 -11.06 3.78 5.13
N ALA A 148 -12.20 3.12 5.25
CA ALA A 148 -12.94 2.58 4.11
C ALA A 148 -13.31 3.70 3.11
N ARG A 149 -13.80 4.84 3.62
CA ARG A 149 -14.13 6.00 2.79
C ARG A 149 -12.89 6.56 2.10
N TYR A 150 -11.76 6.64 2.81
CA TYR A 150 -10.49 7.11 2.27
C TYR A 150 -10.00 6.22 1.12
N LEU A 151 -9.99 4.90 1.33
CA LEU A 151 -9.59 3.93 0.31
C LEU A 151 -10.52 3.92 -0.89
N ASN A 152 -11.84 4.02 -0.68
CA ASN A 152 -12.82 4.09 -1.75
C ASN A 152 -12.69 5.38 -2.59
N ILE A 153 -12.24 6.48 -1.99
CA ILE A 153 -11.90 7.70 -2.71
C ILE A 153 -10.63 7.47 -3.53
N LEU A 154 -9.53 7.00 -2.93
CA LEU A 154 -8.28 6.84 -3.68
C LEU A 154 -8.34 5.77 -4.77
N PHE A 155 -9.02 4.65 -4.48
CA PHE A 155 -8.97 3.42 -5.26
C PHE A 155 -10.40 2.91 -5.49
N PRO A 156 -11.12 3.48 -6.46
CA PRO A 156 -12.54 3.20 -6.66
C PRO A 156 -12.81 1.76 -7.16
N TYR A 157 -11.82 1.09 -7.72
CA TYR A 157 -11.92 -0.27 -8.27
C TYR A 157 -11.21 -1.32 -7.40
N LEU A 158 -10.92 -0.96 -6.15
CA LEU A 158 -10.14 -1.77 -5.23
C LEU A 158 -10.81 -3.10 -4.92
N LYS A 159 -10.07 -4.21 -5.12
CA LYS A 159 -10.30 -5.49 -4.45
C LYS A 159 -9.19 -5.67 -3.42
N MET A 160 -9.53 -6.21 -2.26
CA MET A 160 -8.55 -6.48 -1.21
C MET A 160 -8.27 -7.98 -1.16
N ASP A 161 -6.98 -8.31 -1.07
CA ASP A 161 -6.53 -9.64 -0.71
C ASP A 161 -5.92 -9.57 0.68
N LEU A 162 -6.59 -10.17 1.66
CA LEU A 162 -6.10 -10.19 3.03
C LEU A 162 -4.93 -11.18 3.10
N ALA A 163 -3.72 -10.64 3.15
CA ALA A 163 -2.53 -11.49 3.19
C ALA A 163 -2.62 -12.47 4.38
N PRO A 164 -2.37 -13.78 4.17
CA PRO A 164 -2.50 -14.79 5.22
C PRO A 164 -1.52 -14.60 6.38
N THR A 165 -0.57 -13.68 6.27
CA THR A 165 0.47 -13.35 7.25
C THR A 165 0.06 -12.31 8.29
N THR A 166 -1.22 -11.90 8.37
CA THR A 166 -1.69 -11.13 9.53
C THR A 166 -1.62 -12.03 10.78
N ASN A 167 -0.50 -11.98 11.50
CA ASN A 167 -0.24 -12.72 12.74
C ASN A 167 -1.24 -12.37 13.87
N PHE A 168 -2.21 -11.49 13.62
CA PHE A 168 -3.21 -11.02 14.57
C PHE A 168 -4.61 -11.16 13.98
N LYS A 169 -5.41 -12.06 14.54
CA LYS A 169 -6.82 -12.29 14.19
C LYS A 169 -7.64 -10.98 14.19
N GLU A 170 -7.36 -10.09 15.14
CA GLU A 170 -8.04 -8.79 15.26
C GLU A 170 -7.76 -7.88 14.05
N THR A 171 -6.55 -7.93 13.51
CA THR A 171 -6.18 -7.15 12.31
C THR A 171 -6.89 -7.68 11.06
N ALA A 172 -7.05 -9.01 10.95
CA ALA A 172 -7.79 -9.61 9.85
C ALA A 172 -9.28 -9.23 9.87
N GLU A 173 -9.95 -9.30 11.03
CA GLU A 173 -11.37 -8.91 11.14
C GLU A 173 -11.57 -7.42 10.83
N LEU A 174 -10.64 -6.57 11.26
CA LEU A 174 -10.67 -5.15 10.97
C LEU A 174 -10.59 -4.86 9.47
N TRP A 175 -9.62 -5.45 8.79
CA TRP A 175 -9.47 -5.25 7.34
C TRP A 175 -10.63 -5.87 6.55
N LYS A 176 -11.23 -6.93 7.08
CA LYS A 176 -12.47 -7.47 6.54
C LYS A 176 -13.63 -6.47 6.66
N GLU A 177 -13.82 -5.82 7.82
CA GLU A 177 -14.83 -4.75 7.98
C GLU A 177 -14.56 -3.57 7.04
N VAL A 178 -13.30 -3.14 6.91
CA VAL A 178 -12.90 -2.08 5.96
C VAL A 178 -13.27 -2.49 4.53
N TYR A 179 -12.99 -3.74 4.15
CA TYR A 179 -13.26 -4.25 2.82
C TYR A 179 -14.76 -4.30 2.51
N GLU A 180 -15.57 -4.79 3.44
CA GLU A 180 -17.04 -4.84 3.30
C GLU A 180 -17.61 -3.42 3.09
N LEU A 181 -17.12 -2.42 3.82
CA LEU A 181 -17.52 -1.03 3.65
C LEU A 181 -17.06 -0.44 2.31
N VAL A 182 -15.84 -0.77 1.85
CA VAL A 182 -15.36 -0.34 0.52
C VAL A 182 -16.27 -0.91 -0.57
N GLN A 183 -16.63 -2.20 -0.51
CA GLN A 183 -17.56 -2.81 -1.47
C GLN A 183 -18.94 -2.15 -1.43
N ALA A 184 -19.47 -1.85 -0.25
CA ALA A 184 -20.75 -1.14 -0.13
C ALA A 184 -20.71 0.24 -0.80
N PHE A 185 -19.61 1.00 -0.63
CA PHE A 185 -19.44 2.29 -1.30
C PHE A 185 -19.30 2.16 -2.82
N GLN A 186 -18.63 1.11 -3.30
CA GLN A 186 -18.50 0.83 -4.73
C GLN A 186 -19.87 0.50 -5.34
N LEU A 187 -20.67 -0.34 -4.67
CA LEU A 187 -22.01 -0.71 -5.11
C LEU A 187 -22.93 0.49 -5.24
N VAL A 188 -22.98 1.37 -4.23
CA VAL A 188 -23.79 2.60 -4.26
C VAL A 188 -23.42 3.48 -5.46
N ARG A 189 -22.13 3.59 -5.77
CA ARG A 189 -21.63 4.38 -6.90
C ARG A 189 -22.01 3.78 -8.26
N GLU A 190 -22.03 2.45 -8.35
CA GLU A 190 -22.49 1.74 -9.55
C GLU A 190 -24.00 1.93 -9.75
N ASP A 191 -24.79 1.83 -8.67
CA ASP A 191 -26.23 2.08 -8.70
C ASP A 191 -26.56 3.51 -9.13
N GLU A 192 -25.82 4.50 -8.63
CA GLU A 192 -25.95 5.90 -9.05
C GLU A 192 -25.63 6.09 -10.54
N ARG A 193 -24.55 5.47 -11.03
CA ARG A 193 -24.16 5.53 -12.45
C ARG A 193 -25.19 4.89 -13.38
N ASN A 194 -25.90 3.86 -12.92
CA ASN A 194 -26.90 3.15 -13.72
C ASN A 194 -28.28 3.86 -13.73
N ARG A 195 -28.46 4.90 -12.91
CA ARG A 195 -29.70 5.70 -12.85
C ARG A 195 -29.70 6.90 -13.80
N ASP A 196 -28.51 7.33 -14.24
CA ASP A 196 -28.28 8.40 -15.22
C ASP A 196 -28.21 7.85 -16.66
#